data_AF-A0A0D7EBZ9-F1
#
_entry.id   AF-A0A0D7EBZ9-F1
#
_cell.length_a   1.000
_cell.length_b   1.000
_cell.length_c   1.000
_cell.angle_alpha   90.00
_cell.angle_beta   90.00
_cell.angle_gamma   90.00
#
_symmetry.space_group_name_H-M   'P 1'
#
loop_
_entity.id
_entity.type
_entity.pdbx_description
1 polymer ?
#
loop_
_entity_poly.entity_id
_entity_poly.type
_entity_poly.pdbx_seq_one_letter_code
_entity_poly.pdbx_strand_id
1 'polypeptide(L)' 'MAALYILIPVAVVLVAVAIWVFFWAVDSGQFDDLDGPAHSILFDDDEPRKPSAADAAESSEDQPEQRKGD' A
#
# COMPACT_ATOMS: atom_id res chain seq x y z
N MET A 1 41.28 25.69 -14.95
CA MET A 1 40.41 26.88 -15.12
C MET A 1 39.23 26.66 -16.08
N ALA A 2 39.35 25.87 -17.15
CA ALA A 2 38.24 25.65 -18.10
C ALA A 2 37.04 24.87 -17.53
N ALA A 3 37.26 23.90 -16.63
CA ALA A 3 36.19 23.03 -16.11
C ALA A 3 35.09 23.79 -15.35
N LEU A 4 35.42 24.90 -14.67
CA LEU A 4 34.45 25.69 -13.93
C LEU A 4 33.37 26.28 -14.84
N TYR A 5 33.72 26.65 -16.07
CA TYR A 5 32.76 27.18 -17.05
C TYR A 5 31.72 26.16 -17.51
N ILE A 6 32.01 24.86 -17.39
CA ILE A 6 31.07 23.78 -17.69
C ILE A 6 30.35 23.33 -16.41
N LEU A 7 31.07 23.22 -15.30
CA LEU A 7 30.55 22.69 -14.06
C LEU A 7 29.48 23.61 -13.43
N ILE A 8 29.68 24.92 -13.48
CA ILE A 8 28.72 25.90 -12.94
C ILE A 8 27.36 25.79 -13.65
N PRO A 9 27.24 25.89 -14.99
CA PRO A 9 25.95 25.78 -15.66
C PRO A 9 25.33 24.39 -15.50
N VAL A 10 26.13 23.31 -15.52
CA VAL A 10 25.62 21.96 -15.25
C VAL A 10 25.01 21.86 -13.85
N ALA A 11 25.68 22.38 -12.83
CA ALA A 11 25.16 22.39 -11.47
C ALA A 11 23.85 23.20 -11.37
N VAL A 12 23.77 24.36 -12.01
CA VAL A 12 22.55 25.19 -12.05
C VAL A 12 21.39 24.42 -12.70
N VAL A 13 21.64 23.73 -13.82
CA VAL A 13 20.62 22.91 -14.49
C VAL A 13 20.16 21.76 -13.60
N LEU A 14 21.09 21.06 -12.94
CA LEU A 14 20.73 19.98 -12.02
C LEU A 14 19.87 20.46 -10.85
N VAL A 15 20.21 21.60 -10.25
CA VAL A 15 19.40 22.21 -9.19
C VAL A 15 18.02 22.62 -9.71
N ALA A 16 17.94 23.23 -10.90
CA ALA A 16 16.66 23.60 -11.51
C ALA A 16 15.77 22.37 -11.77
N VAL A 17 16.35 21.27 -12.28
CA VAL A 17 15.64 20.00 -12.48
C VAL A 17 15.17 19.42 -11.16
N ALA A 18 16.01 19.40 -10.13
CA ALA A 18 15.64 18.89 -8.80
C ALA A 18 14.47 19.68 -8.20
N ILE A 19 14.49 21.01 -8.31
CA ILE A 19 13.41 21.89 -7.86
C ILE A 19 12.12 21.60 -8.66
N TRP A 20 12.22 21.46 -9.98
CA TRP A 20 11.06 21.17 -10.83
C TRP A 20 10.42 19.81 -10.48
N VAL A 21 11.23 18.76 -10.31
CA VAL A 21 10.76 17.43 -9.88
C VAL A 21 10.13 17.48 -8.49
N PHE A 22 10.73 18.23 -7.56
CA PHE A 22 10.19 18.40 -6.21
C PHE A 22 8.78 19.00 -6.24
N PHE A 23 8.58 20.10 -6.97
CA PHE A 23 7.25 20.71 -7.09
C PHE A 23 6.25 19.81 -7.81
N TRP A 24 6.68 19.09 -8.84
CA TRP A 24 5.82 18.10 -9.51
C TRP A 24 5.38 16.98 -8.56
N ALA A 25 6.28 16.46 -7.72
CA ALA A 25 5.96 15.41 -6.75
C ALA A 25 5.01 15.90 -5.64
N VAL A 26 5.17 17.14 -5.19
CA VAL A 26 4.25 17.78 -4.22
C VAL A 26 2.85 17.95 -4.81
N ASP A 27 2.74 18.42 -6.05
CA ASP A 27 1.45 18.60 -6.74
C ASP A 27 0.77 17.25 -7.06
N SER A 28 1.57 16.20 -7.31
CA SER A 28 1.07 14.85 -7.62
C SER A 28 0.39 14.13 -6.45
N GLY A 29 0.19 14.78 -5.30
CA GLY A 29 -0.58 14.22 -4.19
C GLY A 29 0.04 12.97 -3.55
N GLN A 30 1.36 12.73 -3.72
CA GLN A 30 2.03 11.54 -3.16
C GLN A 30 1.97 11.47 -1.62
N PHE A 31 1.65 12.59 -0.96
CA PHE A 31 1.49 12.67 0.49
C PHE A 31 0.07 12.36 0.98
N ASP A 32 -0.91 12.23 0.08
CA ASP A 32 -2.32 12.00 0.42
C ASP A 32 -2.59 10.55 0.85
N ASP A 33 -1.68 9.62 0.50
CA ASP A 33 -1.73 8.19 0.88
C ASP A 33 -0.73 7.85 2.01
N LEU A 34 -0.22 8.87 2.72
CA LEU A 34 0.54 8.65 3.96
C LEU A 34 -0.37 8.43 5.18
N ASP A 35 -1.68 8.64 5.03
CA ASP A 35 -2.73 8.14 5.93
C ASP A 35 -2.96 6.63 5.74
N GLY A 36 -1.86 5.87 5.76
CA GLY A 36 -1.84 4.43 5.54
C GLY A 36 -2.60 3.62 6.62
N PRO A 37 -2.48 2.27 6.59
CA PRO A 37 -3.33 1.30 7.33
C PRO A 37 -3.36 1.41 8.86
N ALA A 38 -2.69 2.40 9.45
CA ALA A 38 -2.72 2.67 10.89
C ALA A 38 -4.14 2.86 11.44
N HIS A 39 -5.08 3.30 10.60
CA HIS A 39 -6.49 3.41 10.98
C HIS A 39 -7.28 2.09 10.91
N SER A 40 -6.83 1.03 10.22
CA SER A 40 -7.54 -0.26 10.25
C SER A 40 -7.21 -1.05 11.52
N ILE A 41 -5.96 -0.99 12.00
CA ILE A 41 -5.54 -1.73 13.20
C ILE A 41 -6.24 -1.30 14.49
N LEU A 42 -6.72 -0.05 14.59
CA LEU A 42 -7.40 0.44 15.80
C LEU A 42 -8.93 0.25 15.78
N PHE A 43 -9.51 -0.11 14.63
CA PHE A 43 -10.97 -0.23 14.44
C PHE A 43 -11.43 -1.60 13.90
N ASP A 44 -10.53 -2.55 13.64
CA ASP A 44 -10.85 -3.91 13.18
C ASP A 44 -11.41 -4.84 14.29
N ASP A 45 -11.46 -4.38 15.56
CA ASP A 45 -11.97 -5.20 16.68
C ASP A 45 -13.51 -5.18 16.82
N ASP A 46 -14.22 -4.31 16.08
CA ASP A 46 -15.67 -4.10 16.25
C ASP A 46 -16.56 -4.67 15.12
N GLU A 47 -16.00 -5.26 14.06
CA GLU A 47 -16.82 -5.92 13.04
C GLU A 47 -16.89 -7.44 13.25
N PRO A 48 -18.10 -8.04 13.39
CA PRO A 48 -18.25 -9.47 13.40
C PRO A 48 -17.76 -10.03 12.07
N ARG A 49 -16.60 -10.70 12.11
CA ARG A 49 -15.94 -11.39 11.00
C ARG A 49 -16.99 -12.10 10.14
N LYS A 50 -17.31 -11.53 8.96
CA LYS A 50 -18.09 -12.23 7.94
C LYS A 50 -17.25 -13.42 7.50
N PRO A 51 -17.77 -14.66 7.57
CA PRO A 51 -17.01 -15.83 7.16
C PRO A 51 -16.65 -15.67 5.68
N SER A 52 -15.36 -15.59 5.41
CA SER A 52 -14.83 -15.62 4.05
C SER A 52 -15.08 -17.01 3.49
N ALA A 53 -15.38 -17.11 2.20
CA ALA A 53 -15.69 -18.35 1.51
C ALA A 53 -14.57 -19.41 1.56
N ALA A 54 -13.40 -19.08 2.13
CA ALA A 54 -12.34 -20.03 2.45
C ALA A 54 -12.68 -20.95 3.64
N ASP A 55 -13.43 -20.48 4.65
CA ASP A 55 -13.83 -21.30 5.83
C ASP A 55 -14.94 -22.33 5.49
N ALA A 56 -15.70 -22.09 4.42
CA ALA A 56 -16.77 -23.00 3.98
C ALA A 56 -16.24 -24.30 3.34
N ALA A 57 -14.96 -24.31 2.93
CA ALA A 57 -14.35 -25.48 2.30
C ALA A 57 -13.82 -26.50 3.33
N GLU A 58 -13.50 -26.08 4.56
CA GLU A 58 -12.95 -26.98 5.60
C GLU A 58 -14.02 -27.64 6.48
N SER A 59 -15.28 -27.23 6.38
CA SER A 59 -16.37 -27.80 7.21
C SER A 59 -17.12 -28.99 6.56
N SER A 60 -16.67 -29.48 5.40
CA SER A 60 -17.38 -30.54 4.66
C SER A 60 -16.73 -31.94 4.73
N GLU A 61 -15.63 -32.10 5.49
CA GLU A 61 -14.85 -33.35 5.52
C GLU A 61 -14.66 -33.90 6.94
N ASP A 62 -15.72 -34.02 7.75
CA ASP A 62 -15.82 -35.09 8.76
C ASP A 62 -17.27 -35.29 9.23
N GLN A 63 -18.06 -36.05 8.46
CA GLN A 63 -19.04 -37.05 8.96
C GLN A 63 -19.97 -37.53 7.84
N PRO A 64 -19.78 -38.79 7.39
CA PRO A 64 -20.88 -39.73 7.21
C PRO A 64 -20.52 -41.03 7.94
N GLU A 65 -21.31 -41.57 8.87
CA GLU A 65 -22.58 -42.24 8.61
C GLU A 65 -23.33 -42.39 9.94
N GLN A 66 -24.37 -41.60 10.17
CA GLN A 66 -25.53 -42.11 10.89
C GLN A 66 -26.37 -42.91 9.89
N ARG A 67 -26.15 -44.23 9.82
CA ARG A 67 -27.20 -45.13 9.36
C ARG A 67 -28.26 -45.24 10.46
N LYS A 68 -29.27 -44.38 10.30
CA LYS A 68 -30.69 -44.73 10.19
C LYS A 68 -31.11 -46.05 10.88
N GLY A 69 -32.02 -45.91 11.83
CA GLY A 69 -32.49 -46.95 12.74
C GLY A 69 -33.15 -48.17 12.11
N ASP A 70 -33.12 -49.24 12.90
CA ASP A 70 -34.29 -49.99 13.41
C ASP A 70 -34.00 -50.32 14.89
#